data_AF-A0A3A0CGA3-F1
#
_entry.id   AF-A0A3A0CGA3-F1
#
_cell.length_a   1.000
_cell.length_b   1.000
_cell.length_c   1.000
_cell.angle_alpha   90.00
_cell.angle_beta   90.00
_cell.angle_gamma   90.00
#
_symmetry.space_group_name_H-M   'P 1'
#
loop_
_entity.id
_entity.type
_entity.pdbx_description
1 polymer ?
#
loop_
_entity_poly.entity_id
_entity_poly.type
_entity_poly.pdbx_seq_one_letter_code
_entity_poly.pdbx_strand_id
1 'polypeptide(L)' 'MNDSKNLAIGVLSITATILLVGVILTSFLTANTAMAIGQTDRGGDYIMVTGQFTENSELIYVTDAAAQRLNLY' A
#
# COMPACT_ATOMS: atom_id res chain seq x y z
N MET A 1 -46.02 8.46 14.79
CA MET A 1 -44.82 9.13 15.33
C MET A 1 -43.61 8.20 15.25
N ASN A 2 -43.15 7.87 14.03
CA ASN A 2 -41.91 7.13 13.78
C ASN A 2 -41.29 7.46 12.39
N ASP A 3 -41.94 8.30 11.59
CA ASP A 3 -41.56 8.53 10.19
C ASP A 3 -40.20 9.23 10.04
N SER A 4 -39.88 10.19 10.91
CA SER A 4 -38.56 10.84 10.88
C SER A 4 -37.41 9.89 11.22
N LYS A 5 -37.65 8.90 12.10
CA LYS A 5 -36.64 7.88 12.44
C LYS A 5 -36.46 6.91 11.28
N ASN A 6 -37.55 6.46 10.66
CA ASN A 6 -37.52 5.58 9.50
C ASN A 6 -36.83 6.25 8.30
N LEU A 7 -37.08 7.55 8.10
CA LEU A 7 -36.38 8.35 7.08
C LEU A 7 -34.88 8.42 7.36
N ALA A 8 -34.49 8.73 8.60
CA ALA A 8 -33.08 8.82 8.98
C ALA A 8 -32.35 7.47 8.80
N ILE A 9 -32.98 6.36 9.19
CA ILE A 9 -32.43 5.01 9.00
C ILE A 9 -32.28 4.69 7.52
N GLY A 10 -33.28 5.04 6.69
CA GLY A 10 -33.23 4.85 5.25
C GLY A 10 -32.07 5.61 4.61
N VAL A 11 -31.93 6.90 4.95
CA VAL A 11 -30.84 7.73 4.43
C VAL A 11 -29.48 7.18 4.87
N LEU A 12 -29.32 6.83 6.15
CA LEU A 12 -28.06 6.31 6.67
C LEU A 12 -27.67 4.97 6.00
N SER A 13 -28.65 4.10 5.76
CA SER A 13 -28.45 2.82 5.07
C SER A 13 -27.99 3.03 3.62
N ILE A 14 -28.62 3.96 2.89
CA ILE A 14 -28.25 4.28 1.50
C ILE A 14 -26.85 4.90 1.44
N THR A 15 -26.53 5.83 2.35
CA THR A 15 -25.18 6.40 2.39
C THR A 15 -24.13 5.35 2.73
N ALA A 16 -24.43 4.44 3.67
CA ALA A 16 -23.53 3.35 4.03
C ALA A 16 -23.28 2.39 2.86
N THR A 17 -24.29 2.05 2.06
CA THR A 17 -24.10 1.18 0.89
C THR A 17 -23.28 1.86 -0.20
N ILE A 18 -23.48 3.16 -0.45
CA ILE A 18 -22.66 3.93 -1.40
C ILE A 18 -21.20 3.96 -0.95
N LEU A 19 -20.94 4.27 0.32
CA LEU A 19 -19.58 4.31 0.86
C LEU A 19 -18.91 2.92 0.84
N LEU A 20 -19.66 1.87 1.19
CA LEU A 20 -19.17 0.50 1.14
C LEU A 20 -18.73 0.11 -0.26
N VAL A 21 -19.56 0.40 -1.27
CA VAL A 21 -19.21 0.14 -2.68
C VAL A 21 -17.97 0.95 -3.08
N GLY A 22 -17.88 2.23 -2.68
CA GLY A 22 -16.69 3.05 -2.94
C GLY A 22 -15.41 2.47 -2.33
N VAL A 23 -15.48 1.98 -1.09
CA VAL A 23 -14.35 1.32 -0.40
C VAL A 23 -13.97 0.02 -1.10
N ILE A 24 -14.93 -0.81 -1.52
CA ILE A 24 -14.66 -2.05 -2.25
C ILE A 24 -13.97 -1.72 -3.58
N LEU A 25 -14.51 -0.78 -4.36
CA LEU A 25 -13.92 -0.43 -5.65
C LEU A 25 -12.49 0.11 -5.50
N THR A 26 -12.23 0.98 -4.52
CA THR A 26 -10.88 1.50 -4.26
C THR A 26 -9.93 0.47 -3.64
N SER A 27 -10.42 -0.47 -2.85
CA SER A 27 -9.53 -1.48 -2.25
C SER A 27 -9.11 -2.55 -3.26
N PHE A 28 -9.99 -2.90 -4.20
CA PHE A 28 -9.76 -4.02 -5.13
C PHE A 28 -9.32 -3.59 -6.54
N LEU A 29 -9.75 -2.43 -7.04
CA LEU A 29 -9.39 -1.98 -8.40
C LEU A 29 -8.11 -1.15 -8.43
N THR A 30 -7.78 -0.44 -7.34
CA THR A 30 -6.48 0.22 -7.16
C THR A 30 -5.58 -0.63 -6.29
N ALA A 31 -5.33 -1.87 -6.74
CA ALA A 31 -4.30 -2.74 -6.19
C ALA A 31 -2.92 -2.08 -6.42
N ASN A 32 -2.61 -1.07 -5.61
CA ASN A 32 -1.27 -0.55 -5.48
C ASN A 32 -0.47 -1.67 -4.83
N THR A 33 0.45 -2.27 -5.58
CA THR A 33 1.47 -3.14 -5.00
C THR A 33 2.06 -2.44 -3.80
N ALA A 34 2.12 -3.12 -2.65
CA ALA A 34 2.69 -2.54 -1.45
C ALA A 34 4.14 -2.12 -1.75
N MET A 35 4.36 -0.81 -1.78
CA MET A 35 5.67 -0.23 -2.08
C MET A 35 6.51 -0.28 -0.82
N ALA A 36 7.73 -0.80 -0.92
CA ALA A 36 8.70 -0.79 0.16
C ALA A 36 9.81 0.24 -0.07
N ILE A 37 9.68 1.19 -1.01
CA ILE A 37 10.71 2.20 -1.32
C ILE A 37 11.34 2.81 -0.06
N GLY A 38 12.67 2.84 -0.03
CA GLY A 38 13.45 3.52 1.01
C GLY A 38 13.57 2.74 2.31
N GLN A 39 13.13 1.49 2.35
CA GLN A 39 13.45 0.61 3.47
C GLN A 39 14.92 0.21 3.42
N THR A 40 15.54 0.22 4.59
CA THR A 40 16.93 -0.15 4.78
C THR A 40 17.01 -1.21 5.85
N ASP A 41 17.74 -2.28 5.58
CA ASP A 41 18.06 -3.33 6.55
C ASP A 41 19.55 -3.67 6.48
N ARG A 42 20.09 -4.21 7.57
CA ARG A 42 21.48 -4.66 7.67
C ARG A 42 21.56 -6.05 8.27
N GLY A 43 22.26 -6.93 7.56
CA GLY A 43 22.59 -8.28 8.02
C GLY A 43 24.09 -8.52 7.88
N GLY A 44 24.83 -8.47 8.99
CA GLY A 44 26.29 -8.60 8.96
C GLY A 44 26.95 -7.52 8.08
N ASP A 45 27.71 -7.94 7.09
CA ASP A 45 28.41 -7.05 6.14
C ASP A 45 27.52 -6.60 4.97
N TYR A 46 26.28 -7.08 4.89
CA TYR A 46 25.33 -6.69 3.85
C TYR A 46 24.46 -5.53 4.31
N ILE A 47 24.34 -4.51 3.45
CA ILE A 47 23.39 -3.42 3.56
C ILE A 47 22.40 -3.55 2.41
N MET A 48 21.12 -3.70 2.74
CA MET A 48 20.04 -3.86 1.77
C MET A 48 19.18 -2.61 1.78
N VAL A 49 18.94 -2.05 0.60
CA VAL A 49 18.09 -0.87 0.42
C VAL A 49 17.10 -1.16 -0.70
N THR A 50 15.82 -0.91 -0.47
CA THR A 50 14.81 -0.92 -1.53
C THR A 50 14.73 0.46 -2.17
N GLY A 51 14.71 0.54 -3.49
CA GLY A 51 14.58 1.80 -4.21
C GLY A 51 13.67 1.68 -5.42
N GLN A 52 13.08 2.80 -5.81
CA GLN A 52 12.22 2.85 -6.99
C GLN A 52 13.08 3.01 -8.25
N PHE A 53 12.88 2.13 -9.23
CA PHE A 53 13.52 2.25 -10.54
C PHE A 53 12.56 2.82 -11.59
N THR A 54 11.31 2.38 -11.57
CA THR A 54 10.20 2.94 -12.37
C THR A 54 8.95 3.09 -11.51
N GLU A 55 7.90 3.73 -12.03
CA GLU A 55 6.62 3.89 -11.31
C GLU A 55 6.05 2.56 -10.80
N ASN A 56 6.31 1.46 -11.51
CA ASN A 56 5.78 0.13 -11.19
C ASN A 56 6.88 -0.91 -10.87
N SER A 57 8.13 -0.49 -10.67
CA SER A 57 9.23 -1.41 -10.39
C SER A 57 10.13 -0.92 -9.28
N GLU A 58 10.30 -1.75 -8.27
CA GLU A 58 11.25 -1.58 -7.19
C GLU A 58 12.45 -2.51 -7.41
N LEU A 59 13.63 -2.05 -7.02
CA LEU A 59 14.87 -2.80 -7.01
C LEU A 59 15.39 -2.93 -5.58
N ILE A 60 16.10 -4.02 -5.31
CA ILE A 60 16.84 -4.23 -4.07
C ILE A 60 18.32 -4.01 -4.36
N TYR A 61 18.88 -2.98 -3.74
CA TYR A 61 20.30 -2.67 -3.74
C TYR A 61 20.96 -3.40 -2.57
N VAL A 62 21.86 -4.34 -2.87
CA VAL A 62 22.60 -5.12 -1.88
C VAL A 62 24.07 -4.71 -1.93
N THR A 63 24.51 -3.95 -0.94
CA THR A 63 25.92 -3.58 -0.78
C THR A 63 26.62 -4.60 0.11
N ASP A 64 27.65 -5.24 -0.42
CA ASP A 64 28.59 -6.04 0.36
C ASP A 64 29.74 -5.15 0.82
N ALA A 65 29.79 -4.84 2.11
CA ALA A 65 30.81 -3.97 2.69
C ALA A 65 32.20 -4.62 2.70
N ALA A 66 32.28 -5.94 2.78
CA ALA A 66 33.55 -6.68 2.83
C ALA A 66 34.16 -6.81 1.43
N ALA A 67 33.35 -7.13 0.42
CA ALA A 67 33.79 -7.26 -0.97
C ALA A 67 33.84 -5.92 -1.72
N GLN A 68 33.33 -4.83 -1.11
CA GLN A 68 33.16 -3.52 -1.75
C GLN A 68 32.40 -3.60 -3.07
N ARG A 69 31.31 -4.38 -3.10
CA ARG A 69 30.50 -4.64 -4.28
C ARG A 69 29.06 -4.23 -4.07
N LEU A 70 28.42 -3.79 -5.15
CA LEU A 70 27.00 -3.48 -5.18
C LEU A 70 26.32 -4.44 -6.16
N ASN A 71 25.34 -5.20 -5.67
CA ASN A 71 24.47 -6.05 -6.47
C ASN A 71 23.07 -5.44 -6.53
N LEU A 72 22.40 -5.53 -7.67
CA LEU A 72 21.02 -5.10 -7.85
C LEU A 72 20.16 -6.29 -8.25
N TYR A 73 19.01 -6.43 -7.62
CA TYR A 73 18.01 -7.46 -7.88
C TYR A 73 16.64 -6.85 -8.12
#